data_AF-A0A1B2F9A8-F1
#
_entry.id   AF-A0A1B2F9A8-F1
#
_cell.length_a   1.000
_cell.length_b   1.000
_cell.length_c   1.000
_cell.angle_alpha   90.00
_cell.angle_beta   90.00
_cell.angle_gamma   90.00
#
_symmetry.space_group_name_H-M   'P 1'
#
loop_
_entity.id
_entity.type
_entity.pdbx_description
1 polymer ?
#
loop_
_entity_poly.entity_id
_entity_poly.type
_entity_poly.pdbx_seq_one_letter_code
_entity_poly.pdbx_strand_id
1 'polypeptide(L)'
;MEKILHQPLGGNEMPRFGGIATMLRLPHLQSAEGLDAAFIGVPLDIGTSLRSGTRFGPRQIRAESVMIRPYNMATGAAPFDSLSVADIGDVAINTFNLLDAVRIIEEAYDEILEHNIIPLTLGGDHTITLPILRALHKKHGKIGLVHIDAHADVNDHMFGEKIAHGTTFRRAVEEGLLDCDRVVQIGLRAQGYTADDFNWSRRQGFRVVQAEECWHKSLEPLMAEVREKVGGGPVYLSFDIDGIDPAWAPGTGTPEIGGLTTIQAMEIIRGCHGLDLIGCDLVEVSPPYDTTGNTSLLGANLLFEMLCVLPGVVRR
;
A
#
# COMPACT_ATOMS: atom_id res chain seq x y z
N MET A 1 7.54 -30.51 -6.24
CA MET A 1 8.77 -29.81 -6.66
C MET A 1 9.27 -29.02 -5.48
N GLU A 2 10.59 -28.90 -5.31
CA GLU A 2 11.15 -27.99 -4.31
C GLU A 2 10.76 -26.55 -4.68
N LYS A 3 10.33 -25.80 -3.67
CA LYS A 3 9.93 -24.40 -3.80
C LYS A 3 11.19 -23.56 -4.04
N ILE A 4 11.20 -22.78 -5.12
CA ILE A 4 12.33 -21.90 -5.44
C ILE A 4 12.21 -20.66 -4.57
N LEU A 5 13.28 -20.32 -3.84
CA LEU A 5 13.36 -19.09 -3.05
C LEU A 5 14.27 -18.09 -3.78
N HIS A 6 13.65 -17.14 -4.48
CA HIS A 6 14.37 -16.10 -5.22
C HIS A 6 15.10 -15.15 -4.25
N GLN A 7 16.29 -14.71 -4.65
CA GLN A 7 17.15 -13.84 -3.84
C GLN A 7 17.43 -12.51 -4.55
N PRO A 8 17.47 -11.39 -3.81
CA PRO A 8 18.01 -10.13 -4.31
C PRO A 8 19.48 -10.26 -4.77
N LEU A 9 19.86 -9.56 -5.83
CA LEU A 9 21.26 -9.52 -6.28
C LEU A 9 22.18 -8.89 -5.21
N GLY A 10 23.20 -9.64 -4.79
CA GLY A 10 24.15 -9.23 -3.77
C GLY A 10 25.02 -8.04 -4.19
N GLY A 11 25.36 -7.18 -3.23
CA GLY A 11 26.26 -6.03 -3.47
C GLY A 11 27.72 -6.42 -3.72
N ASN A 12 28.13 -7.61 -3.30
CA ASN A 12 29.47 -8.16 -3.53
C ASN A 12 29.62 -8.79 -4.93
N GLU A 13 28.52 -9.16 -5.57
CA GLU A 13 28.50 -9.75 -6.92
C GLU A 13 28.38 -8.67 -7.99
N MET A 14 27.53 -7.67 -7.75
CA MET A 14 27.34 -6.50 -8.62
C MET A 14 27.15 -5.25 -7.76
N PRO A 15 27.93 -4.18 -7.97
CA PRO A 15 27.72 -2.92 -7.25
C PRO A 15 26.27 -2.45 -7.38
N ARG A 16 25.69 -1.95 -6.28
CA ARG A 16 24.26 -1.62 -6.20
C ARG A 16 23.80 -0.54 -7.17
N PHE A 17 24.70 0.32 -7.62
CA PHE A 17 24.42 1.34 -8.64
C PHE A 17 24.39 0.79 -10.08
N GLY A 18 24.70 -0.50 -10.28
CA GLY A 18 24.64 -1.18 -11.57
C GLY A 18 23.63 -2.34 -11.58
N GLY A 19 23.31 -2.81 -12.80
CA GLY A 19 22.28 -3.82 -13.05
C GLY A 19 20.93 -3.21 -13.44
N ILE A 20 19.98 -4.06 -13.83
CA ILE A 20 18.61 -3.64 -14.12
C ILE A 20 17.88 -3.34 -12.80
N ALA A 21 17.17 -2.21 -12.74
CA ALA A 21 16.53 -1.71 -11.53
C ALA A 21 15.11 -2.29 -11.33
N THR A 22 15.02 -3.57 -11.02
CA THR A 22 13.79 -4.21 -10.50
C THR A 22 13.63 -3.94 -8.99
N MET A 23 12.42 -4.15 -8.46
CA MET A 23 12.13 -3.97 -7.04
C MET A 23 13.06 -4.84 -6.19
N LEU A 24 13.80 -4.19 -5.28
CA LEU A 24 14.80 -4.81 -4.39
C LEU A 24 15.89 -5.60 -5.13
N ARG A 25 16.10 -5.36 -6.44
CA ARG A 25 16.99 -6.15 -7.31
C ARG A 25 16.61 -7.64 -7.38
N LEU A 26 15.32 -7.95 -7.26
CA LEU A 26 14.78 -9.31 -7.45
C LEU A 26 14.72 -9.68 -8.94
N PRO A 27 14.60 -10.97 -9.27
CA PRO A 27 14.31 -11.40 -10.64
C PRO A 27 13.00 -10.78 -11.15
N HIS A 28 12.96 -10.47 -12.44
CA HIS A 28 11.73 -10.13 -13.14
C HIS A 28 11.10 -11.41 -13.70
N LEU A 29 9.87 -11.72 -13.31
CA LEU A 29 9.09 -12.85 -13.82
C LEU A 29 7.85 -12.34 -14.54
N GLN A 30 7.44 -13.01 -15.61
CA GLN A 30 6.26 -12.61 -16.39
C GLN A 30 4.95 -13.22 -15.86
N SER A 31 5.01 -14.03 -14.80
CA SER A 31 3.88 -14.72 -14.20
C SER A 31 4.07 -14.82 -12.68
N ALA A 32 2.97 -14.89 -11.96
CA ALA A 32 2.91 -15.13 -10.52
C ALA A 32 3.03 -16.63 -10.15
N GLU A 33 3.07 -17.52 -11.12
CA GLU A 33 3.13 -18.97 -10.89
C GLU A 33 4.33 -19.37 -10.00
N GLY A 34 4.04 -20.03 -8.88
CA GLY A 34 5.05 -20.53 -7.95
C GLY A 34 5.64 -19.49 -6.98
N LEU A 35 5.15 -18.26 -7.01
CA LEU A 35 5.45 -17.24 -5.99
C LEU A 35 4.48 -17.37 -4.80
N ASP A 36 4.86 -16.86 -3.63
CA ASP A 36 3.93 -16.64 -2.52
C ASP A 36 3.55 -15.16 -2.38
N ALA A 37 4.42 -14.26 -2.85
CA ALA A 37 4.18 -12.84 -2.88
C ALA A 37 4.88 -12.22 -4.09
N ALA A 38 4.37 -11.11 -4.60
CA ALA A 38 4.98 -10.41 -5.72
C ALA A 38 4.87 -8.90 -5.58
N PHE A 39 5.89 -8.20 -6.06
CA PHE A 39 5.84 -6.75 -6.25
C PHE A 39 5.20 -6.43 -7.61
N ILE A 40 4.23 -5.52 -7.61
CA ILE A 40 3.41 -5.18 -8.78
C ILE A 40 3.26 -3.67 -8.85
N GLY A 41 3.57 -3.04 -9.99
CA GLY A 41 3.32 -1.61 -10.17
C GLY A 41 2.00 -1.31 -10.88
N VAL A 42 1.32 -0.24 -10.47
CA VAL A 42 0.12 0.27 -11.14
C VAL A 42 0.26 1.77 -11.43
N PRO A 43 0.85 2.17 -12.57
CA PRO A 43 1.21 3.56 -12.85
C PRO A 43 0.04 4.41 -13.39
N LEU A 44 -1.01 4.61 -12.60
CA LEU A 44 -2.20 5.40 -12.94
C LEU A 44 -2.26 6.69 -12.11
N ASP A 45 -2.55 7.85 -12.70
CA ASP A 45 -2.79 9.10 -11.94
C ASP A 45 -3.89 10.01 -12.53
N ILE A 46 -4.67 9.50 -13.49
CA ILE A 46 -5.76 10.27 -14.12
C ILE A 46 -7.02 10.34 -13.24
N GLY A 47 -6.97 9.80 -12.02
CA GLY A 47 -7.97 9.96 -10.96
C GLY A 47 -7.64 11.07 -9.96
N THR A 48 -6.44 11.67 -10.03
CA THR A 48 -5.98 12.75 -9.15
C THR A 48 -6.75 14.07 -9.36
N SER A 49 -6.93 14.85 -8.28
CA SER A 49 -7.69 16.11 -8.33
C SER A 49 -6.87 17.40 -8.20
N LEU A 50 -5.61 17.35 -7.71
CA LEU A 50 -4.77 18.54 -7.50
C LEU A 50 -3.45 18.47 -8.28
N ARG A 51 -2.47 17.70 -7.80
CA ARG A 51 -1.18 17.49 -8.45
C ARG A 51 -1.13 16.07 -9.01
N SER A 52 -0.86 15.94 -10.30
CA SER A 52 -0.58 14.65 -10.94
C SER A 52 0.90 14.28 -10.79
N GLY A 53 1.32 13.12 -11.30
CA GLY A 53 2.72 12.70 -11.32
C GLY A 53 2.99 11.34 -10.69
N THR A 54 2.04 10.80 -9.91
CA THR A 54 2.20 9.50 -9.24
C THR A 54 2.24 8.32 -10.21
N ARG A 55 1.92 8.51 -11.50
CA ARG A 55 2.18 7.51 -12.55
C ARG A 55 3.66 7.11 -12.66
N PHE A 56 4.58 7.95 -12.19
CA PHE A 56 6.02 7.66 -12.16
C PHE A 56 6.47 7.00 -10.84
N GLY A 57 5.62 6.93 -9.82
CA GLY A 57 5.90 6.37 -8.50
C GLY A 57 6.52 4.98 -8.55
N PRO A 58 5.90 3.99 -9.23
CA PRO A 58 6.42 2.63 -9.26
C PRO A 58 7.83 2.52 -9.83
N ARG A 59 8.19 3.39 -10.79
CA ARG A 59 9.52 3.42 -11.39
C ARG A 59 10.57 4.01 -10.44
N GLN A 60 10.27 5.12 -9.79
CA GLN A 60 11.25 5.76 -8.90
C GLN A 60 11.44 4.95 -7.61
N ILE A 61 10.39 4.33 -7.07
CA ILE A 61 10.51 3.41 -5.92
C ILE A 61 11.46 2.24 -6.26
N ARG A 62 11.30 1.61 -7.43
CA ARG A 62 12.22 0.54 -7.87
C ARG A 62 13.67 1.03 -7.96
N ALA A 63 13.91 2.21 -8.54
CA ALA A 63 15.25 2.78 -8.67
C ALA A 63 15.92 3.04 -7.31
N GLU A 64 15.18 3.58 -6.33
CA GLU A 64 15.69 3.87 -4.98
C GLU A 64 15.79 2.61 -4.09
N SER A 65 15.14 1.52 -4.47
CA SER A 65 15.12 0.27 -3.69
C SER A 65 16.47 -0.47 -3.63
N VAL A 66 17.44 -0.11 -4.48
CA VAL A 66 18.71 -0.85 -4.67
C VAL A 66 19.59 -0.92 -3.42
N MET A 67 19.36 -0.08 -2.41
CA MET A 67 20.14 -0.07 -1.17
C MET A 67 19.65 -1.10 -0.12
N ILE A 68 18.43 -1.61 -0.26
CA ILE A 68 17.78 -2.46 0.74
C ILE A 68 18.48 -3.84 0.81
N ARG A 69 18.49 -4.41 2.02
CA ARG A 69 19.14 -5.70 2.36
C ARG A 69 18.08 -6.72 2.80
N PRO A 70 18.33 -8.03 2.65
CA PRO A 70 17.30 -9.06 2.80
C PRO A 70 16.89 -9.40 4.24
N TYR A 71 17.64 -8.96 5.26
CA TYR A 71 17.40 -9.34 6.67
C TYR A 71 17.11 -8.11 7.53
N ASN A 72 16.02 -8.18 8.32
CA ASN A 72 15.63 -7.10 9.22
C ASN A 72 16.34 -7.25 10.58
N MET A 73 17.32 -6.40 10.84
CA MET A 73 18.15 -6.46 12.05
C MET A 73 17.36 -6.26 13.36
N ALA A 74 16.25 -5.52 13.33
CA ALA A 74 15.50 -5.20 14.54
C ALA A 74 14.48 -6.28 14.90
N THR A 75 13.81 -6.86 13.89
CA THR A 75 12.74 -7.85 14.11
C THR A 75 13.19 -9.30 13.92
N GLY A 76 14.37 -9.52 13.32
CA GLY A 76 14.89 -10.83 12.95
C GLY A 76 14.20 -11.47 11.74
N ALA A 77 13.33 -10.75 11.05
CA ALA A 77 12.58 -11.27 9.90
C ALA A 77 13.49 -11.49 8.68
N ALA A 78 13.31 -12.63 8.02
CA ALA A 78 14.04 -13.03 6.81
C ALA A 78 13.07 -13.50 5.70
N PRO A 79 12.37 -12.58 5.01
CA PRO A 79 11.28 -12.94 4.09
C PRO A 79 11.71 -13.83 2.93
N PHE A 80 12.87 -13.56 2.32
CA PHE A 80 13.40 -14.31 1.17
C PHE A 80 13.90 -15.73 1.53
N ASP A 81 13.93 -16.09 2.82
CA ASP A 81 14.28 -17.42 3.28
C ASP A 81 13.05 -18.30 3.53
N SER A 82 11.85 -17.71 3.41
CA SER A 82 10.57 -18.37 3.71
C SER A 82 9.62 -18.34 2.51
N LEU A 83 9.63 -17.22 1.78
CA LEU A 83 8.73 -16.94 0.67
C LEU A 83 9.50 -16.85 -0.65
N SER A 84 8.88 -17.37 -1.70
CA SER A 84 9.25 -17.14 -3.10
C SER A 84 8.68 -15.79 -3.53
N VAL A 85 9.55 -14.81 -3.79
CA VAL A 85 9.16 -13.42 -4.09
C VAL A 85 9.88 -12.92 -5.32
N ALA A 86 9.17 -12.26 -6.23
CA ALA A 86 9.74 -11.63 -7.42
C ALA A 86 9.06 -10.28 -7.73
N ASP A 87 9.66 -9.52 -8.65
CA ASP A 87 9.01 -8.39 -9.31
C ASP A 87 8.32 -8.91 -10.58
N ILE A 88 7.01 -8.69 -10.72
CA ILE A 88 6.25 -9.13 -11.91
C ILE A 88 5.91 -7.98 -12.85
N GLY A 89 6.55 -6.83 -12.67
CA GLY A 89 6.41 -5.68 -13.55
C GLY A 89 5.20 -4.81 -13.23
N ASP A 90 4.65 -4.17 -14.25
CA ASP A 90 3.55 -3.21 -14.13
C ASP A 90 2.32 -3.69 -14.90
N VAL A 91 1.13 -3.34 -14.39
CA VAL A 91 -0.12 -3.51 -15.14
C VAL A 91 -0.17 -2.53 -16.32
N ALA A 92 -0.48 -3.02 -17.51
CA ALA A 92 -0.59 -2.21 -18.72
C ALA A 92 -1.93 -1.44 -18.78
N ILE A 93 -1.99 -0.29 -18.09
CA ILE A 93 -3.21 0.52 -17.94
C ILE A 93 -3.57 1.39 -19.16
N ASN A 94 -4.80 1.91 -19.18
CA ASN A 94 -5.27 2.91 -20.17
C ASN A 94 -5.22 4.34 -19.60
N THR A 95 -4.26 5.16 -20.03
CA THR A 95 -4.13 6.54 -19.55
C THR A 95 -5.14 7.55 -20.13
N PHE A 96 -6.04 7.11 -21.02
CA PHE A 96 -7.00 7.98 -21.69
C PHE A 96 -8.45 7.70 -21.29
N ASN A 97 -8.69 6.67 -20.49
CA ASN A 97 -10.03 6.33 -19.99
C ASN A 97 -9.92 5.69 -18.60
N LEU A 98 -10.36 6.41 -17.57
CA LEU A 98 -10.27 5.97 -16.17
C LEU A 98 -11.08 4.70 -15.90
N LEU A 99 -12.31 4.60 -16.43
CA LEU A 99 -13.16 3.43 -16.21
C LEU A 99 -12.57 2.17 -16.86
N ASP A 100 -11.96 2.32 -18.04
CA ASP A 100 -11.27 1.22 -18.71
C ASP A 100 -9.99 0.82 -17.94
N ALA A 101 -9.23 1.78 -17.40
CA ALA A 101 -8.09 1.48 -16.54
C ALA A 101 -8.50 0.69 -15.30
N VAL A 102 -9.60 1.07 -14.62
CA VAL A 102 -10.14 0.33 -13.47
C VAL A 102 -10.48 -1.12 -13.85
N ARG A 103 -11.15 -1.32 -15.00
CA ARG A 103 -11.46 -2.67 -15.50
C ARG A 103 -10.20 -3.50 -15.76
N ILE A 104 -9.21 -2.92 -16.45
CA ILE A 104 -7.94 -3.59 -16.76
C ILE A 104 -7.19 -3.99 -15.48
N ILE A 105 -7.17 -3.11 -14.47
CA ILE A 105 -6.51 -3.41 -13.19
C ILE A 105 -7.23 -4.57 -12.50
N GLU A 106 -8.56 -4.56 -12.45
CA GLU A 106 -9.33 -5.65 -11.82
C GLU A 106 -9.06 -7.00 -12.50
N GLU A 107 -9.09 -7.06 -13.83
CA GLU A 107 -8.81 -8.27 -14.61
C GLU A 107 -7.38 -8.77 -14.39
N ALA A 108 -6.39 -7.88 -14.36
CA ALA A 108 -5.01 -8.25 -14.09
C ALA A 108 -4.85 -8.86 -12.68
N TYR A 109 -5.51 -8.29 -11.67
CA TYR A 109 -5.47 -8.83 -10.31
C TYR A 109 -6.26 -10.14 -10.18
N ASP A 110 -7.35 -10.32 -10.93
CA ASP A 110 -8.05 -11.61 -11.01
C ASP A 110 -7.07 -12.71 -11.49
N GLU A 111 -6.36 -12.48 -12.59
CA GLU A 111 -5.36 -13.41 -13.16
C GLU A 111 -4.21 -13.70 -12.18
N ILE A 112 -3.65 -12.65 -11.57
CA ILE A 112 -2.56 -12.78 -10.60
C ILE A 112 -2.98 -13.63 -9.40
N LEU A 113 -4.21 -13.44 -8.91
CA LEU A 113 -4.72 -14.11 -7.72
C LEU A 113 -5.09 -15.58 -7.96
N GLU A 114 -5.13 -16.07 -9.21
CA GLU A 114 -5.23 -17.50 -9.50
C GLU A 114 -4.05 -18.30 -8.92
N HIS A 115 -2.89 -17.65 -8.73
CA HIS A 115 -1.65 -18.29 -8.29
C HIS A 115 -1.42 -18.32 -6.76
N ASN A 116 -2.43 -17.98 -5.93
CA ASN A 116 -2.30 -17.97 -4.47
C ASN A 116 -1.17 -17.10 -3.92
N ILE A 117 -0.94 -15.95 -4.54
CA ILE A 117 0.04 -14.97 -4.08
C ILE A 117 -0.58 -13.86 -3.22
N ILE A 118 0.26 -13.23 -2.40
CA ILE A 118 -0.04 -11.96 -1.71
C ILE A 118 0.56 -10.80 -2.52
N PRO A 119 -0.27 -9.91 -3.11
CA PRO A 119 0.24 -8.75 -3.85
C PRO A 119 0.81 -7.68 -2.92
N LEU A 120 1.97 -7.14 -3.29
CA LEU A 120 2.61 -5.95 -2.70
C LEU A 120 2.69 -4.86 -3.77
N THR A 121 1.73 -3.95 -3.75
CA THR A 121 1.49 -3.02 -4.86
C THR A 121 2.23 -1.71 -4.67
N LEU A 122 2.99 -1.32 -5.70
CA LEU A 122 3.58 0.01 -5.86
C LEU A 122 2.60 0.86 -6.66
N GLY A 123 2.04 1.86 -6.00
CA GLY A 123 0.89 2.56 -6.51
C GLY A 123 1.19 3.69 -7.49
N GLY A 124 0.11 4.06 -8.17
CA GLY A 124 -0.17 5.41 -8.64
C GLY A 124 -1.09 6.07 -7.63
N ASP A 125 -2.17 6.70 -8.09
CA ASP A 125 -3.14 7.37 -7.21
C ASP A 125 -4.04 6.36 -6.48
N HIS A 126 -4.70 6.79 -5.41
CA HIS A 126 -5.48 5.92 -4.54
C HIS A 126 -6.73 5.30 -5.22
N THR A 127 -7.06 5.68 -6.47
CA THR A 127 -8.14 5.02 -7.24
C THR A 127 -7.84 3.55 -7.52
N ILE A 128 -6.56 3.17 -7.59
CA ILE A 128 -6.14 1.81 -7.95
C ILE A 128 -6.58 0.76 -6.92
N THR A 129 -6.81 1.16 -5.67
CA THR A 129 -7.13 0.22 -4.59
C THR A 129 -8.55 -0.35 -4.72
N LEU A 130 -9.48 0.39 -5.35
CA LEU A 130 -10.84 -0.11 -5.60
C LEU A 130 -10.87 -1.39 -6.46
N PRO A 131 -10.30 -1.43 -7.69
CA PRO A 131 -10.28 -2.66 -8.48
C PRO A 131 -9.47 -3.80 -7.83
N ILE A 132 -8.44 -3.48 -7.04
CA ILE A 132 -7.67 -4.49 -6.27
C ILE A 132 -8.57 -5.15 -5.21
N LEU A 133 -9.32 -4.35 -4.45
CA LEU A 133 -10.26 -4.87 -3.45
C LEU A 133 -11.37 -5.72 -4.09
N ARG A 134 -11.86 -5.36 -5.28
CA ARG A 134 -12.84 -6.18 -6.02
C ARG A 134 -12.29 -7.57 -6.34
N ALA A 135 -11.07 -7.65 -6.85
CA ALA A 135 -10.41 -8.91 -7.18
C ALA A 135 -10.14 -9.76 -5.91
N LEU A 136 -9.59 -9.15 -4.86
CA LEU A 136 -9.36 -9.84 -3.58
C LEU A 136 -10.66 -10.34 -2.94
N HIS A 137 -11.74 -9.56 -3.04
CA HIS A 137 -13.04 -9.94 -2.47
C HIS A 137 -13.61 -11.21 -3.14
N LYS A 138 -13.45 -11.38 -4.47
CA LYS A 138 -13.88 -12.61 -5.17
C LYS A 138 -13.26 -13.87 -4.57
N LYS A 139 -12.02 -13.76 -4.07
CA LYS A 139 -11.25 -14.88 -3.51
C LYS A 139 -11.45 -15.06 -2.01
N HIS A 140 -11.49 -13.97 -1.25
CA HIS A 140 -11.44 -14.00 0.21
C HIS A 140 -12.76 -13.64 0.90
N GLY A 141 -13.78 -13.18 0.16
CA GLY A 141 -14.99 -12.60 0.71
C GLY A 141 -14.72 -11.20 1.30
N LYS A 142 -15.49 -10.80 2.32
CA LYS A 142 -15.36 -9.47 2.93
C LYS A 142 -14.02 -9.27 3.63
N ILE A 143 -13.42 -8.11 3.40
CA ILE A 143 -12.03 -7.79 3.80
C ILE A 143 -12.03 -6.80 4.96
N GLY A 144 -11.21 -7.04 5.97
CA GLY A 144 -10.86 -6.05 7.00
C GLY A 144 -9.79 -5.09 6.47
N LEU A 145 -9.74 -3.86 6.97
CA LEU A 145 -8.86 -2.82 6.41
C LEU A 145 -8.10 -2.08 7.51
N VAL A 146 -6.79 -2.00 7.34
CA VAL A 146 -5.94 -1.01 8.03
C VAL A 146 -5.51 0.02 6.98
N HIS A 147 -5.97 1.26 7.16
CA HIS A 147 -5.79 2.34 6.20
C HIS A 147 -5.05 3.51 6.87
N ILE A 148 -3.89 3.88 6.31
CA ILE A 148 -3.06 4.98 6.79
C ILE A 148 -3.10 6.09 5.75
N ASP A 149 -3.62 7.26 6.11
CA ASP A 149 -3.89 8.35 5.16
C ASP A 149 -4.13 9.67 5.91
N ALA A 150 -3.89 10.82 5.27
CA ALA A 150 -4.35 12.12 5.74
C ALA A 150 -5.86 12.34 5.52
N HIS A 151 -6.44 11.62 4.56
CA HIS A 151 -7.79 11.76 4.02
C HIS A 151 -8.64 10.52 4.27
N ALA A 152 -9.95 10.71 4.32
CA ALA A 152 -10.87 9.62 4.59
C ALA A 152 -11.18 8.78 3.34
N ASP A 153 -11.06 9.37 2.15
CA ASP A 153 -11.31 8.74 0.84
C ASP A 153 -12.70 8.11 0.69
N VAL A 154 -13.70 8.80 1.23
CA VAL A 154 -15.10 8.39 1.28
C VAL A 154 -16.06 9.40 0.64
N ASN A 155 -15.56 10.30 -0.20
CA ASN A 155 -16.42 11.27 -0.88
C ASN A 155 -17.43 10.55 -1.77
N ASP A 156 -18.67 11.07 -1.82
CA ASP A 156 -19.72 10.47 -2.63
C ASP A 156 -19.54 10.74 -4.13
N HIS A 157 -18.97 11.88 -4.51
CA HIS A 157 -18.58 12.19 -5.87
C HIS A 157 -17.48 13.26 -5.88
N MET A 158 -16.74 13.36 -6.99
CA MET A 158 -15.87 14.49 -7.28
C MET A 158 -16.29 15.08 -8.63
N PHE A 159 -16.75 16.33 -8.62
CA PHE A 159 -17.27 17.02 -9.82
C PHE A 159 -18.40 16.29 -10.56
N GLY A 160 -19.23 15.53 -9.82
CA GLY A 160 -20.32 14.70 -10.37
C GLY A 160 -19.91 13.27 -10.71
N GLU A 161 -18.61 12.97 -10.73
CA GLU A 161 -18.10 11.63 -11.07
C GLU A 161 -17.97 10.74 -9.83
N LYS A 162 -18.34 9.46 -10.00
CA LYS A 162 -18.36 8.47 -8.92
C LYS A 162 -17.01 7.80 -8.67
N ILE A 163 -16.11 7.76 -9.66
CA ILE A 163 -14.83 7.08 -9.58
C ILE A 163 -13.71 8.12 -9.65
N ALA A 164 -13.03 8.35 -8.53
CA ALA A 164 -11.87 9.22 -8.37
C ALA A 164 -11.07 8.78 -7.12
N HIS A 165 -9.86 9.31 -6.93
CA HIS A 165 -8.97 8.87 -5.85
C HIS A 165 -9.61 8.95 -4.46
N GLY A 166 -10.23 10.09 -4.11
CA GLY A 166 -10.91 10.26 -2.82
C GLY A 166 -12.32 9.66 -2.70
N THR A 167 -12.74 8.75 -3.60
CA THR A 167 -14.04 8.03 -3.51
C THR A 167 -13.90 6.53 -3.31
N THR A 168 -12.66 6.02 -3.27
CA THR A 168 -12.30 4.59 -3.24
C THR A 168 -13.03 3.79 -2.17
N PHE A 169 -12.91 4.18 -0.89
CA PHE A 169 -13.46 3.37 0.20
C PHE A 169 -14.97 3.55 0.36
N ARG A 170 -15.54 4.64 -0.16
CA ARG A 170 -17.00 4.76 -0.29
C ARG A 170 -17.56 3.70 -1.23
N ARG A 171 -16.94 3.52 -2.40
CA ARG A 171 -17.34 2.46 -3.36
C ARG A 171 -17.13 1.08 -2.79
N ALA A 172 -16.01 0.86 -2.08
CA ALA A 172 -15.75 -0.43 -1.45
C ALA A 172 -16.82 -0.83 -0.42
N VAL A 173 -17.39 0.14 0.32
CA VAL A 173 -18.54 -0.11 1.21
C VAL A 173 -19.82 -0.36 0.42
N GLU A 174 -20.13 0.47 -0.57
CA GLU A 174 -21.35 0.33 -1.39
C GLU A 174 -21.41 -0.99 -2.16
N GLU A 175 -20.25 -1.50 -2.59
CA GLU A 175 -20.10 -2.78 -3.28
C GLU A 175 -19.98 -3.97 -2.30
N GLY A 176 -19.96 -3.72 -0.98
CA GLY A 176 -19.91 -4.75 0.04
C GLY A 176 -18.55 -5.47 0.15
N LEU A 177 -17.47 -4.87 -0.35
CA LEU A 177 -16.12 -5.44 -0.38
C LEU A 177 -15.50 -5.48 1.03
N LEU A 178 -15.84 -4.48 1.85
CA LEU A 178 -15.31 -4.33 3.20
C LEU A 178 -16.24 -4.92 4.26
N ASP A 179 -15.62 -5.55 5.26
CA ASP A 179 -16.25 -5.81 6.54
C ASP A 179 -16.18 -4.55 7.40
N CYS A 180 -17.28 -3.78 7.43
CA CYS A 180 -17.30 -2.44 8.04
C CYS A 180 -17.00 -2.45 9.55
N ASP A 181 -17.21 -3.57 10.23
CA ASP A 181 -16.86 -3.75 11.64
C ASP A 181 -15.35 -4.02 11.85
N ARG A 182 -14.58 -4.23 10.78
CA ARG A 182 -13.14 -4.52 10.78
C ARG A 182 -12.32 -3.51 9.97
N VAL A 183 -12.71 -2.23 10.00
CA VAL A 183 -11.99 -1.13 9.35
C VAL A 183 -11.42 -0.14 10.37
N VAL A 184 -10.15 0.23 10.20
CA VAL A 184 -9.48 1.31 10.93
C VAL A 184 -8.82 2.28 9.97
N GLN A 185 -9.06 3.58 10.14
CA GLN A 185 -8.36 4.67 9.45
C GLN A 185 -7.49 5.44 10.45
N ILE A 186 -6.23 5.69 10.11
CA ILE A 186 -5.23 6.33 11.00
C ILE A 186 -4.55 7.48 10.27
N GLY A 187 -4.59 8.68 10.86
CA GLY A 187 -3.84 9.85 10.36
C GLY A 187 -4.71 10.98 9.79
N LEU A 188 -6.04 10.83 9.84
CA LEU A 188 -6.98 11.80 9.28
C LEU A 188 -6.80 13.18 9.91
N ARG A 189 -6.75 14.24 9.07
CA ARG A 189 -6.52 15.62 9.53
C ARG A 189 -7.01 16.67 8.53
N ALA A 190 -6.58 17.91 8.73
CA ALA A 190 -6.84 19.09 7.90
C ALA A 190 -8.29 19.61 7.92
N GLN A 191 -8.70 20.33 6.88
CA GLN A 191 -10.02 20.96 6.77
C GLN A 191 -10.97 20.10 5.93
N GLY A 192 -12.26 20.09 6.28
CA GLY A 192 -13.32 19.46 5.49
C GLY A 192 -14.35 20.47 4.99
N TYR A 193 -15.35 19.99 4.25
CA TYR A 193 -16.52 20.76 3.87
C TYR A 193 -17.57 20.77 4.98
N THR A 194 -17.72 19.64 5.69
CA THR A 194 -18.69 19.50 6.78
C THR A 194 -18.16 18.61 7.90
N ALA A 195 -18.78 18.70 9.09
CA ALA A 195 -18.51 17.75 10.16
C ALA A 195 -18.88 16.30 9.79
N ASP A 196 -19.71 16.10 8.76
CA ASP A 196 -20.15 14.79 8.32
C ASP A 196 -19.07 14.01 7.56
N ASP A 197 -18.00 14.67 7.11
CA ASP A 197 -16.96 14.09 6.27
C ASP A 197 -16.24 12.91 7.00
N PHE A 198 -16.00 13.02 8.31
CA PHE A 198 -15.52 11.90 9.14
C PHE A 198 -16.63 11.11 9.84
N ASN A 199 -17.79 11.73 10.10
CA ASN A 199 -18.88 11.03 10.78
C ASN A 199 -19.54 9.98 9.89
N TRP A 200 -19.45 10.09 8.56
CA TRP A 200 -19.89 9.03 7.67
C TRP A 200 -19.16 7.71 7.94
N SER A 201 -17.83 7.72 8.03
CA SER A 201 -17.02 6.54 8.34
C SER A 201 -17.42 5.92 9.68
N ARG A 202 -17.57 6.76 10.72
CA ARG A 202 -18.01 6.30 12.05
C ARG A 202 -19.39 5.64 12.01
N ARG A 203 -20.34 6.17 11.23
CA ARG A 203 -21.68 5.59 11.05
C ARG A 203 -21.66 4.24 10.33
N GLN A 204 -20.66 3.97 9.48
CA GLN A 204 -20.50 2.66 8.85
C GLN A 204 -19.95 1.61 9.82
N GLY A 205 -19.33 2.00 10.94
CA GLY A 205 -18.68 1.09 11.90
C GLY A 205 -17.16 1.19 11.95
N PHE A 206 -16.57 2.09 11.15
CA PHE A 206 -15.13 2.28 11.09
C PHE A 206 -14.60 2.89 12.39
N ARG A 207 -13.41 2.47 12.79
CA ARG A 207 -12.63 3.21 13.78
C ARG A 207 -11.84 4.31 13.07
N VAL A 208 -12.05 5.55 13.45
CA VAL A 208 -11.34 6.72 12.90
C VAL A 208 -10.40 7.30 13.95
N VAL A 209 -9.10 7.19 13.71
CA VAL A 209 -8.02 7.73 14.55
C VAL A 209 -7.42 8.96 13.86
N GLN A 210 -7.78 10.14 14.36
CA GLN A 210 -7.28 11.41 13.81
C GLN A 210 -5.82 11.65 14.22
N ALA A 211 -5.10 12.50 13.47
CA ALA A 211 -3.69 12.79 13.74
C ALA A 211 -3.43 13.33 15.16
N GLU A 212 -4.34 14.12 15.72
CA GLU A 212 -4.25 14.65 17.09
C GLU A 212 -4.22 13.53 18.14
N GLU A 213 -4.87 12.39 17.86
CA GLU A 213 -4.79 11.22 18.74
C GLU A 213 -3.42 10.55 18.67
N CYS A 214 -2.56 10.87 17.69
CA CYS A 214 -1.23 10.27 17.54
C CYS A 214 -0.10 11.17 18.08
N TRP A 215 -0.35 12.45 18.35
CA TRP A 215 0.70 13.40 18.71
C TRP A 215 1.35 13.09 20.07
N HIS A 216 2.67 13.33 20.14
CA HIS A 216 3.49 13.26 21.36
C HIS A 216 3.60 11.89 22.03
N LYS A 217 3.32 10.78 21.34
CA LYS A 217 3.42 9.43 21.89
C LYS A 217 3.76 8.35 20.85
N SER A 218 4.17 7.19 21.35
CA SER A 218 4.32 5.95 20.59
C SER A 218 2.93 5.36 20.25
N LEU A 219 2.84 4.67 19.11
CA LEU A 219 1.63 4.01 18.62
C LEU A 219 1.57 2.50 18.94
N GLU A 220 2.56 1.95 19.66
CA GLU A 220 2.52 0.52 20.04
C GLU A 220 1.22 0.12 20.78
N PRO A 221 0.70 0.90 21.76
CA PRO A 221 -0.57 0.56 22.42
C PRO A 221 -1.76 0.61 21.46
N LEU A 222 -1.79 1.60 20.57
CA LEU A 222 -2.84 1.72 19.55
C LEU A 222 -2.88 0.48 18.67
N MET A 223 -1.72 -0.03 18.24
CA MET A 223 -1.67 -1.20 17.36
C MET A 223 -2.19 -2.49 18.00
N ALA A 224 -2.20 -2.61 19.34
CA ALA A 224 -2.87 -3.72 20.00
C ALA A 224 -4.38 -3.69 19.77
N GLU A 225 -4.99 -2.52 19.91
CA GLU A 225 -6.42 -2.31 19.68
C GLU A 225 -6.79 -2.42 18.19
N VAL A 226 -5.89 -1.99 17.29
CA VAL A 226 -6.06 -2.19 15.84
C VAL A 226 -6.17 -3.68 15.53
N ARG A 227 -5.25 -4.51 16.05
CA ARG A 227 -5.27 -5.97 15.83
C ARG A 227 -6.54 -6.62 16.38
N GLU A 228 -7.03 -6.17 17.54
CA GLU A 228 -8.29 -6.66 18.10
C GLU A 228 -9.49 -6.31 17.20
N LYS A 229 -9.56 -5.07 16.70
CA LYS A 229 -10.64 -4.60 15.82
C LYS A 229 -10.66 -5.31 14.47
N VAL A 230 -9.51 -5.50 13.82
CA VAL A 230 -9.45 -6.07 12.47
C VAL A 230 -9.25 -7.58 12.42
N GLY A 231 -8.96 -8.23 13.55
CA GLY A 231 -8.66 -9.65 13.63
C GLY A 231 -9.83 -10.57 13.23
N GLY A 232 -9.54 -11.88 13.13
CA GLY A 232 -10.56 -12.92 12.88
C GLY A 232 -10.85 -13.25 11.42
N GLY A 233 -10.12 -12.67 10.46
CA GLY A 233 -10.26 -12.95 9.04
C GLY A 233 -9.27 -12.16 8.17
N PRO A 234 -9.42 -12.20 6.84
CA PRO A 234 -8.49 -11.56 5.91
C PRO A 234 -8.46 -10.04 6.10
N VAL A 235 -7.25 -9.46 6.04
CA VAL A 235 -7.01 -8.02 6.20
C VAL A 235 -6.17 -7.50 5.04
N TYR A 236 -6.53 -6.32 4.52
CA TYR A 236 -5.74 -5.55 3.58
C TYR A 236 -5.09 -4.36 4.27
N LEU A 237 -3.83 -4.07 3.95
CA LEU A 237 -3.09 -2.91 4.44
C LEU A 237 -2.91 -1.91 3.31
N SER A 238 -3.56 -0.75 3.41
CA SER A 238 -3.40 0.33 2.44
C SER A 238 -2.68 1.51 3.08
N PHE A 239 -1.62 1.98 2.43
CA PHE A 239 -0.76 3.03 2.97
C PHE A 239 -0.62 4.15 1.94
N ASP A 240 -1.27 5.28 2.20
CA ASP A 240 -1.02 6.52 1.50
C ASP A 240 0.22 7.21 2.08
N ILE A 241 1.17 7.58 1.21
CA ILE A 241 2.39 8.26 1.64
C ILE A 241 2.11 9.63 2.25
N ASP A 242 0.98 10.27 1.93
CA ASP A 242 0.58 11.56 2.48
C ASP A 242 0.11 11.49 3.94
N GLY A 243 -0.12 10.29 4.49
CA GLY A 243 -0.33 10.09 5.92
C GLY A 243 0.88 10.53 6.77
N ILE A 244 2.07 10.54 6.17
CA ILE A 244 3.32 11.02 6.77
C ILE A 244 3.47 12.53 6.54
N ASP A 245 4.06 13.23 7.52
CA ASP A 245 4.27 14.68 7.39
C ASP A 245 5.13 15.03 6.16
N PRO A 246 4.81 16.13 5.43
CA PRO A 246 5.56 16.59 4.26
C PRO A 246 7.05 16.85 4.50
N ALA A 247 7.49 16.98 5.76
CA ALA A 247 8.91 17.04 6.11
C ALA A 247 9.69 15.78 5.70
N TRP A 248 9.04 14.61 5.67
CA TRP A 248 9.66 13.33 5.28
C TRP A 248 9.13 12.78 3.94
N ALA A 249 7.90 13.12 3.57
CA ALA A 249 7.27 12.68 2.32
C ALA A 249 6.77 13.88 1.47
N PRO A 250 7.65 14.75 0.96
CA PRO A 250 7.24 15.92 0.18
C PRO A 250 6.65 15.59 -1.20
N GLY A 251 7.00 14.44 -1.78
CA GLY A 251 6.59 14.01 -3.11
C GLY A 251 5.24 13.31 -3.14
N THR A 252 4.15 14.05 -2.92
CA THR A 252 2.76 13.55 -3.00
C THR A 252 1.80 14.58 -3.62
N GLY A 253 0.61 14.12 -4.04
CA GLY A 253 -0.43 14.91 -4.69
C GLY A 253 -1.08 15.96 -3.79
N THR A 254 -1.42 15.57 -2.56
CA THR A 254 -2.26 16.33 -1.61
C THR A 254 -1.60 16.43 -0.23
N PRO A 255 -0.45 17.11 -0.10
CA PRO A 255 0.27 17.15 1.18
C PRO A 255 -0.48 17.94 2.25
N GLU A 256 -0.68 17.32 3.42
CA GLU A 256 -1.26 17.94 4.61
C GLU A 256 -0.25 18.00 5.77
N ILE A 257 -0.05 19.18 6.36
CA ILE A 257 0.92 19.40 7.46
C ILE A 257 0.51 18.70 8.76
N GLY A 258 1.46 18.48 9.68
CA GLY A 258 1.20 17.96 11.02
C GLY A 258 0.90 16.45 11.04
N GLY A 259 1.50 15.73 10.09
CA GLY A 259 1.27 14.30 9.86
C GLY A 259 2.06 13.37 10.78
N LEU A 260 2.00 12.08 10.47
CA LEU A 260 2.76 11.06 11.20
C LEU A 260 4.27 11.18 10.92
N THR A 261 5.07 10.72 11.87
CA THR A 261 6.53 10.57 11.67
C THR A 261 6.87 9.22 11.04
N THR A 262 8.07 9.10 10.45
CA THR A 262 8.57 7.81 9.94
C THR A 262 8.75 6.74 11.03
N ILE A 263 8.98 7.15 12.28
CA ILE A 263 9.03 6.25 13.44
C ILE A 263 7.65 5.62 13.67
N GLN A 264 6.60 6.45 13.68
CA GLN A 264 5.22 5.99 13.87
C GLN A 264 4.73 5.12 12.70
N ALA A 265 5.12 5.43 11.46
CA ALA A 265 4.84 4.58 10.31
C ALA A 265 5.43 3.17 10.48
N MET A 266 6.67 3.05 10.97
CA MET A 266 7.27 1.75 11.28
C MET A 266 6.56 1.02 12.42
N GLU A 267 6.17 1.72 13.50
CA GLU A 267 5.39 1.14 14.61
C GLU A 267 4.07 0.54 14.11
N ILE A 268 3.38 1.24 13.19
CA ILE A 268 2.13 0.78 12.58
C ILE A 268 2.36 -0.49 11.75
N ILE A 269 3.26 -0.44 10.75
CA ILE A 269 3.47 -1.58 9.85
C ILE A 269 3.95 -2.82 10.62
N ARG A 270 4.92 -2.66 11.54
CA ARG A 270 5.40 -3.77 12.38
C ARG A 270 4.32 -4.30 13.32
N GLY A 271 3.43 -3.41 13.78
CA GLY A 271 2.26 -3.74 14.58
C GLY A 271 1.22 -4.61 13.87
N CYS A 272 1.26 -4.70 12.53
CA CYS A 272 0.40 -5.61 11.75
C CYS A 272 0.86 -7.08 11.81
N HIS A 273 2.04 -7.38 12.36
CA HIS A 273 2.51 -8.76 12.48
C HIS A 273 1.50 -9.64 13.24
N GLY A 274 1.18 -10.80 12.66
CA GLY A 274 0.21 -11.75 13.20
C GLY A 274 -1.20 -11.60 12.62
N LEU A 275 -1.47 -10.57 11.82
CA LEU A 275 -2.69 -10.47 11.03
C LEU A 275 -2.63 -11.37 9.78
N ASP A 276 -3.80 -11.81 9.33
CA ASP A 276 -3.97 -12.53 8.06
C ASP A 276 -3.96 -11.55 6.88
N LEU A 277 -2.77 -11.00 6.59
CA LEU A 277 -2.59 -10.04 5.50
C LEU A 277 -2.70 -10.73 4.15
N ILE A 278 -3.69 -10.34 3.35
CA ILE A 278 -3.95 -10.89 2.01
C ILE A 278 -3.47 -9.99 0.87
N GLY A 279 -2.94 -8.80 1.19
CA GLY A 279 -2.38 -7.85 0.23
C GLY A 279 -2.02 -6.53 0.90
N CYS A 280 -1.11 -5.79 0.29
CA CYS A 280 -0.77 -4.42 0.72
C CYS A 280 -0.54 -3.50 -0.50
N ASP A 281 -0.80 -2.21 -0.33
CA ASP A 281 -0.34 -1.17 -1.26
C ASP A 281 0.37 0.00 -0.57
N LEU A 282 1.25 0.66 -1.33
CA LEU A 282 1.85 1.95 -1.01
C LEU A 282 1.60 2.89 -2.18
N VAL A 283 0.79 3.93 -1.97
CA VAL A 283 0.23 4.80 -3.02
C VAL A 283 0.70 6.26 -2.91
N GLU A 284 0.35 7.07 -3.91
CA GLU A 284 0.54 8.53 -3.98
C GLU A 284 1.98 9.07 -3.98
N VAL A 285 2.99 8.22 -4.17
CA VAL A 285 4.36 8.68 -4.40
C VAL A 285 4.44 9.40 -5.76
N SER A 286 4.65 10.72 -5.72
CA SER A 286 4.68 11.61 -6.88
C SER A 286 6.10 12.18 -7.14
N PRO A 287 6.91 11.49 -7.96
CA PRO A 287 8.29 11.89 -8.31
C PRO A 287 8.51 13.35 -8.70
N PRO A 288 7.64 14.01 -9.49
CA PRO A 288 7.89 15.38 -9.94
C PRO A 288 7.98 16.41 -8.81
N TYR A 289 7.47 16.07 -7.62
CA TYR A 289 7.45 16.93 -6.44
C TYR A 289 8.54 16.56 -5.40
N ASP A 290 9.43 15.63 -5.73
CA ASP A 290 10.57 15.28 -4.91
C ASP A 290 11.85 15.15 -5.75
N THR A 291 12.53 16.28 -5.93
CA THR A 291 13.78 16.35 -6.68
C THR A 291 14.92 15.52 -6.06
N THR A 292 14.78 15.08 -4.81
CA THR A 292 15.83 14.34 -4.08
C THR A 292 15.60 12.83 -4.09
N GLY A 293 14.39 12.37 -4.41
CA GLY A 293 14.01 10.95 -4.39
C GLY A 293 13.76 10.36 -2.99
N ASN A 294 13.80 11.18 -1.93
CA ASN A 294 13.68 10.73 -0.54
C ASN A 294 12.33 10.07 -0.22
N THR A 295 11.24 10.52 -0.84
CA THR A 295 9.88 9.96 -0.71
C THR A 295 9.82 8.58 -1.36
N SER A 296 10.43 8.39 -2.53
CA SER A 296 10.52 7.07 -3.18
C SER A 296 11.39 6.11 -2.37
N LEU A 297 12.48 6.59 -1.80
CA LEU A 297 13.31 5.80 -0.89
C LEU A 297 12.54 5.38 0.37
N LEU A 298 11.77 6.30 0.96
CA LEU A 298 10.88 6.01 2.09
C LEU A 298 9.86 4.94 1.71
N GLY A 299 9.15 5.09 0.60
CA GLY A 299 8.19 4.10 0.08
C GLY A 299 8.82 2.72 -0.11
N ALA A 300 10.03 2.65 -0.69
CA ALA A 300 10.76 1.39 -0.86
C ALA A 300 11.06 0.68 0.48
N ASN A 301 11.44 1.44 1.52
CA ASN A 301 11.71 0.88 2.84
C ASN A 301 10.42 0.44 3.55
N LEU A 302 9.32 1.18 3.41
CA LEU A 302 8.02 0.80 3.97
C LEU A 302 7.47 -0.48 3.32
N LEU A 303 7.61 -0.62 2.00
CA LEU A 303 7.25 -1.85 1.27
C LEU A 303 8.06 -3.07 1.75
N PHE A 304 9.33 -2.89 2.11
CA PHE A 304 10.13 -3.96 2.72
C PHE A 304 9.63 -4.34 4.12
N GLU A 305 9.22 -3.36 4.94
CA GLU A 305 8.60 -3.64 6.25
C GLU A 305 7.26 -4.37 6.10
N MET A 306 6.44 -4.03 5.09
CA MET A 306 5.20 -4.75 4.76
C MET A 306 5.49 -6.22 4.38
N LEU A 307 6.48 -6.45 3.50
CA LEU A 307 6.93 -7.81 3.15
C LEU A 307 7.34 -8.62 4.39
N CYS A 308 8.02 -8.00 5.35
CA CYS A 308 8.51 -8.68 6.57
C CYS A 308 7.38 -9.14 7.52
N VAL A 309 6.19 -8.54 7.45
CA VAL A 309 5.06 -8.89 8.34
C VAL A 309 4.04 -9.83 7.71
N LEU A 310 4.25 -10.25 6.47
CA LEU A 310 3.38 -11.22 5.80
C LEU A 310 3.33 -12.58 6.53
N PRO A 311 2.20 -13.29 6.45
CA PRO A 311 2.09 -14.66 6.96
C PRO A 311 3.17 -15.58 6.37
N GLY A 312 3.78 -16.43 7.20
CA GLY A 312 4.78 -17.41 6.78
C GLY A 312 6.23 -16.94 6.81
N VAL A 313 6.52 -15.66 7.07
CA VAL A 313 7.90 -15.18 7.24
C VAL A 313 8.51 -15.65 8.57
N VAL A 314 9.65 -16.34 8.52
CA VAL A 314 10.38 -16.77 9.72
C VAL A 314 11.16 -15.62 10.37
N ARG A 315 11.33 -15.70 11.69
CA ARG A 315 12.22 -14.84 12.47
C ARG A 315 13.36 -15.68 13.06
N ARG A 316 14.60 -15.25 12.87
CA ARG A 316 15.81 -15.98 13.33
C ARG A 316 16.96 -15.04 13.69
#